data_AF-A0AAU9S2Z9-F1
#
_entry.id   AF-A0AAU9S2Z9-F1
#
_cell.length_a   1.000
_cell.length_b   1.000
_cell.length_c   1.000
_cell.angle_alpha   90.00
_cell.angle_beta   90.00
_cell.angle_gamma   90.00
#
_symmetry.space_group_name_H-M   'P 1'
#
loop_
_entity.id
_entity.type
_entity.pdbx_description
1 polymer ?
#
loop_
_entity_poly.entity_id
_entity_poly.type
_entity_poly.pdbx_seq_one_letter_code
_entity_poly.pdbx_strand_id
1 'polypeptide(L)'
;MIEMPTVSIDDFSSCFMINCVAYEQCRKNCSTHFTTYATLMDCLINTARDVEYLSDCSIIENYFGTEAEVAHFINNLGKDVTFDIDKCYLARLFDEVNEYYKNGWHVQWAGFRYRYFRSPWSFISALAAFVLLVLSVLQTYYTMIGYLRPPGPSGN
;
A
#
# COMPACT_ATOMS: atom_id res chain seq x y z
N MET A 1 -4.22 6.79 -10.07
CA MET A 1 -3.34 7.48 -11.03
C MET A 1 -2.55 8.48 -10.22
N ILE A 2 -1.22 8.46 -10.32
CA ILE A 2 -0.35 9.44 -9.66
C ILE A 2 -0.32 10.66 -10.57
N GLU A 3 -0.60 11.85 -10.03
CA GLU A 3 -0.52 13.12 -10.76
C GLU A 3 0.58 13.95 -10.12
N MET A 4 1.62 14.23 -10.89
CA MET A 4 2.82 14.92 -10.44
C MET A 4 3.38 15.75 -11.60
N PRO A 5 4.00 16.92 -11.33
CA PRO A 5 4.71 17.66 -12.36
C PRO A 5 5.79 16.80 -13.01
N THR A 6 5.96 16.95 -14.33
CA THR A 6 7.03 16.29 -15.08
C THR A 6 8.41 16.73 -14.59
N VAL A 7 9.31 15.78 -14.47
CA VAL A 7 10.66 15.94 -13.93
C VAL A 7 11.66 15.42 -14.95
N SER A 8 12.45 16.32 -15.51
CA SER A 8 13.55 15.92 -16.39
C SER A 8 14.77 15.59 -15.54
N ILE A 9 15.31 14.38 -15.70
CA ILE A 9 16.51 13.91 -15.01
C ILE A 9 17.64 13.87 -16.04
N ASP A 10 18.59 14.77 -15.89
CA ASP A 10 19.84 14.85 -16.66
C ASP A 10 21.04 15.01 -15.70
N ASP A 11 22.26 15.09 -16.25
CA ASP A 11 23.48 15.24 -15.43
C ASP A 11 23.46 16.52 -14.57
N PHE A 12 22.90 17.61 -15.10
CA PHE A 12 22.85 18.89 -14.40
C PHE A 12 21.83 18.86 -13.27
N SER A 13 20.60 18.39 -13.53
CA SER A 13 19.54 18.28 -12.53
C SER A 13 19.96 17.31 -11.42
N SER A 14 20.66 16.24 -11.76
CA SER A 14 21.15 15.25 -10.79
C SER A 14 22.19 15.87 -9.86
N CYS A 15 23.17 16.59 -10.41
CA CYS A 15 24.15 17.34 -9.62
C CYS A 15 23.50 18.43 -8.77
N PHE A 16 22.52 19.14 -9.33
CA PHE A 16 21.78 20.18 -8.64
C PHE A 16 21.01 19.61 -7.45
N MET A 17 20.28 18.51 -7.62
CA MET A 17 19.54 17.84 -6.55
C MET A 17 20.46 17.37 -5.43
N ILE A 18 21.59 16.72 -5.74
CA ILE A 18 22.58 16.30 -4.74
C ILE A 18 23.07 17.51 -3.92
N ASN A 19 23.46 18.59 -4.61
CA ASN A 19 23.99 19.78 -3.94
C ASN A 19 22.95 20.47 -3.07
N CYS A 20 21.70 20.55 -3.52
CA CYS A 20 20.60 21.10 -2.74
C CYS A 20 20.32 20.27 -1.49
N VAL A 21 20.20 18.94 -1.61
CA VAL A 21 20.01 18.05 -0.46
C VAL A 21 21.17 18.18 0.51
N ALA A 22 22.42 18.13 0.04
CA ALA A 22 23.60 18.29 0.89
C ALA A 22 23.62 19.64 1.61
N TYR A 23 23.25 20.72 0.92
CA TYR A 23 23.16 22.06 1.52
C TYR A 23 22.11 22.15 2.61
N GLU A 24 20.92 21.56 2.40
CA GLU A 24 19.87 21.50 3.41
C GLU A 24 20.31 20.67 4.62
N GLN A 25 20.93 19.51 4.40
CA GLN A 25 21.42 18.62 5.47
C GLN A 25 22.54 19.24 6.31
N CYS A 26 23.40 20.07 5.71
CA CYS A 26 24.49 20.72 6.41
C CYS A 26 24.06 21.91 7.29
N ARG A 27 22.82 22.42 7.16
CA ARG A 27 22.35 23.64 7.82
C ARG A 27 21.12 23.39 8.69
N LYS A 28 21.28 23.50 10.01
CA LYS A 28 20.24 23.24 11.03
C LYS A 28 18.93 24.06 10.94
N ASN A 29 18.90 25.14 10.15
CA ASN A 29 17.72 26.02 9.98
C ASN A 29 17.40 26.31 8.50
N CYS A 30 17.76 25.39 7.60
CA CYS A 30 17.39 25.51 6.19
C CYS A 30 16.01 24.89 5.95
N SER A 31 15.35 25.30 4.85
CA SER A 31 14.21 24.54 4.36
C SER A 31 14.63 23.09 4.07
N THR A 32 13.69 22.16 4.14
CA THR A 32 13.89 20.75 3.77
C THR A 32 13.17 20.41 2.48
N HIS A 33 12.94 21.37 1.59
CA HIS A 33 12.11 21.17 0.40
C HIS A 33 12.71 20.16 -0.56
N PHE A 34 14.00 20.30 -0.87
CA PHE A 34 14.69 19.38 -1.77
C PHE A 34 14.86 18.01 -1.14
N THR A 35 15.18 17.97 0.14
CA THR A 35 15.25 16.76 0.97
C THR A 35 13.91 16.01 0.94
N THR A 36 12.80 16.71 1.22
CA THR A 36 11.45 16.14 1.24
C THR A 36 11.08 15.56 -0.11
N TYR A 37 11.39 16.29 -1.19
CA TYR A 37 11.13 15.85 -2.54
C TYR A 37 11.97 14.64 -2.94
N ALA A 38 13.27 14.64 -2.59
CA ALA A 38 14.16 13.50 -2.81
C ALA A 38 13.65 12.24 -2.09
N THR A 39 13.21 12.36 -0.84
CA THR A 39 12.62 11.25 -0.09
C THR A 39 11.33 10.74 -0.72
N LEU A 40 10.48 11.63 -1.24
CA LEU A 40 9.28 11.21 -1.98
C LEU A 40 9.67 10.41 -3.23
N MET A 41 10.64 10.89 -4.01
CA MET A 41 11.10 10.21 -5.22
C MET A 41 11.71 8.84 -4.92
N ASP A 42 12.49 8.72 -3.84
CA ASP A 42 13.02 7.44 -3.31
C ASP A 42 11.89 6.46 -2.92
N CYS A 43 10.81 6.96 -2.31
CA CYS A 43 9.65 6.12 -2.00
C CYS A 43 8.90 5.63 -3.25
N LEU A 44 8.92 6.40 -4.34
CA LEU A 44 8.24 6.08 -5.60
C LEU A 44 9.08 5.18 -6.51
N ILE A 45 10.40 5.30 -6.46
CA ILE A 45 11.33 4.68 -7.41
C ILE A 45 12.30 3.81 -6.64
N ASN A 46 12.07 2.49 -6.62
CA ASN A 46 13.01 1.55 -6.02
C ASN A 46 13.72 0.69 -7.08
N THR A 47 13.10 0.49 -8.23
CA THR A 47 13.57 -0.36 -9.33
C THR A 47 13.47 0.33 -10.68
N ALA A 48 14.19 -0.20 -11.68
CA ALA A 48 14.11 0.29 -13.06
C ALA A 48 12.69 0.25 -13.63
N ARG A 49 11.84 -0.70 -13.19
CA ARG A 49 10.43 -0.79 -13.62
C ARG A 49 9.59 0.37 -13.10
N ASP A 50 9.93 0.90 -11.93
CA ASP A 50 9.23 2.04 -11.36
C ASP A 50 9.55 3.31 -12.17
N VAL A 51 10.81 3.45 -12.63
CA VAL A 51 11.22 4.52 -13.56
C VAL A 51 10.50 4.39 -14.89
N GLU A 52 10.46 3.18 -15.47
CA GLU A 52 9.75 2.91 -16.73
C GLU A 52 8.27 3.31 -16.61
N TYR A 53 7.59 2.86 -15.55
CA TYR A 53 6.19 3.19 -15.31
C TYR A 53 5.94 4.70 -15.15
N LEU A 54 6.81 5.42 -14.43
CA LEU A 54 6.69 6.85 -14.24
C LEU A 54 7.03 7.64 -15.52
N SER A 55 7.92 7.11 -16.35
CA SER A 55 8.20 7.65 -17.69
C SER A 55 6.99 7.49 -18.61
N ASP A 56 6.32 6.34 -18.59
CA ASP A 56 5.07 6.10 -19.33
C ASP A 56 3.94 7.04 -18.89
N CYS A 57 3.94 7.44 -17.61
CA CYS A 57 3.00 8.43 -17.08
C CYS A 57 3.41 9.88 -17.39
N SER A 58 4.48 10.12 -18.16
CA SER A 58 5.06 11.45 -18.42
C SER A 58 5.45 12.21 -17.14
N ILE A 59 5.73 11.49 -16.05
CA ILE A 59 6.20 12.07 -14.79
C ILE A 59 7.73 12.22 -14.81
N ILE A 60 8.45 11.25 -15.38
CA ILE A 60 9.91 11.28 -15.50
C ILE A 60 10.29 11.38 -16.97
N GLU A 61 11.14 12.35 -17.31
CA GLU A 61 11.85 12.37 -18.57
C GLU A 61 13.31 12.03 -18.31
N ASN A 62 13.75 10.87 -18.79
CA ASN A 62 15.10 10.39 -18.57
C ASN A 62 16.05 10.83 -19.69
N TYR A 63 16.99 11.71 -19.35
CA TYR A 63 18.14 12.12 -20.18
C TYR A 63 19.48 11.81 -19.50
N PHE A 64 19.45 11.11 -18.37
CA PHE A 64 20.62 10.82 -17.54
C PHE A 64 21.31 9.53 -17.96
N GLY A 65 20.54 8.49 -18.31
CA GLY A 65 21.09 7.19 -18.68
C GLY A 65 20.02 6.12 -18.80
N THR A 66 20.33 4.91 -18.37
CA THR A 66 19.37 3.81 -18.27
C THR A 66 18.42 3.99 -17.09
N GLU A 67 17.25 3.36 -17.14
CA GLU A 67 16.26 3.37 -16.06
C GLU A 67 16.85 2.82 -14.75
N ALA A 68 17.77 1.86 -14.85
CA ALA A 68 18.49 1.33 -13.70
C ALA A 68 19.44 2.35 -13.07
N GLU A 69 20.12 3.17 -13.88
CA GLU A 69 20.99 4.25 -13.39
C GLU A 69 20.19 5.36 -12.70
N VAL A 70 19.02 5.71 -13.25
CA VAL A 70 18.09 6.66 -12.62
C VAL A 70 17.58 6.12 -11.28
N ALA A 71 17.13 4.86 -11.25
CA ALA A 71 16.68 4.23 -10.00
C ALA A 71 17.79 4.20 -8.95
N HIS A 72 19.02 3.84 -9.36
CA HIS A 72 20.17 3.85 -8.47
C HIS A 72 20.54 5.26 -7.97
N PHE A 73 20.45 6.27 -8.83
CA PHE A 73 20.67 7.66 -8.45
C PHE A 73 19.66 8.12 -7.40
N ILE A 74 18.37 7.92 -7.66
CA ILE A 74 17.29 8.32 -6.75
C ILE A 74 17.39 7.58 -5.41
N ASN A 75 17.63 6.27 -5.43
CA ASN A 75 17.83 5.47 -4.24
C ASN A 75 19.01 5.97 -3.38
N ASN A 76 20.11 6.37 -4.04
CA ASN A 76 21.26 6.93 -3.33
C ASN A 76 21.01 8.36 -2.84
N LEU A 77 20.16 9.12 -3.53
CA LEU A 77 19.80 10.47 -3.11
C LEU A 77 18.94 10.46 -1.85
N GLY A 78 18.05 9.48 -1.69
CA GLY A 78 17.25 9.29 -0.46
C GLY A 78 18.03 8.64 0.69
N LYS A 79 19.13 7.95 0.39
CA LYS A 79 19.97 7.26 1.37
C LYS A 79 20.70 8.23 2.30
N ASP A 80 20.71 7.92 3.59
CA ASP A 80 21.40 8.68 4.64
C ASP A 80 20.93 10.15 4.79
N VAL A 81 19.74 10.47 4.29
CA VAL A 81 19.11 11.78 4.41
C VAL A 81 18.35 11.88 5.74
N THR A 82 18.68 12.88 6.56
CA THR A 82 17.90 13.16 7.78
C THR A 82 16.60 13.83 7.38
N PHE A 83 15.48 13.13 7.53
CA PHE A 83 14.17 13.58 7.13
C PHE A 83 13.16 13.46 8.28
N ASP A 84 12.45 14.56 8.57
CA ASP A 84 11.36 14.61 9.55
C ASP A 84 10.03 14.71 8.78
N ILE A 85 9.33 13.57 8.70
CA ILE A 85 8.08 13.41 7.96
C ILE A 85 7.02 14.38 8.50
N ASP A 86 6.97 14.59 9.81
CA ASP A 86 5.91 15.36 10.48
C ASP A 86 6.07 16.87 10.27
N LYS A 87 7.26 17.33 9.85
CA LYS A 87 7.59 18.75 9.66
C LYS A 87 7.76 19.17 8.21
N CYS A 88 7.55 18.25 7.26
CA CYS A 88 7.75 18.53 5.84
C CYS A 88 6.47 19.07 5.18
N TYR A 89 6.63 19.71 4.01
CA TYR A 89 5.47 20.23 3.25
C TYR A 89 4.56 19.13 2.69
N LEU A 90 5.03 17.87 2.69
CA LEU A 90 4.27 16.68 2.29
C LEU A 90 3.75 15.88 3.49
N ALA A 91 3.84 16.39 4.73
CA ALA A 91 3.43 15.65 5.92
C ALA A 91 2.02 15.07 5.79
N ARG A 92 1.07 15.91 5.33
CA ARG A 92 -0.31 15.49 5.10
C ARG A 92 -0.43 14.39 4.04
N LEU A 93 0.37 14.44 2.97
CA LEU A 93 0.37 13.39 1.94
C LEU A 93 0.85 12.06 2.53
N PHE A 94 1.95 12.08 3.28
CA PHE A 94 2.46 10.87 3.95
C PHE A 94 1.47 10.33 4.98
N ASP A 95 0.81 11.21 5.73
CA ASP A 95 -0.24 10.82 6.68
C ASP A 95 -1.44 10.18 5.98
N GLU A 96 -1.95 10.78 4.90
CA GLU A 96 -3.07 10.24 4.12
C GLU A 96 -2.73 8.86 3.53
N VAL A 97 -1.52 8.70 2.98
CA VAL A 97 -1.06 7.40 2.46
C VAL A 97 -0.91 6.38 3.60
N ASN A 98 -0.30 6.76 4.71
CA ASN A 98 -0.12 5.89 5.87
C ASN A 98 -1.47 5.49 6.50
N GLU A 99 -2.42 6.42 6.60
CA GLU A 99 -3.78 6.16 7.07
C GLU A 99 -4.52 5.24 6.11
N TYR A 100 -4.42 5.46 4.80
CA TYR A 100 -5.02 4.57 3.80
C TYR A 100 -4.53 3.13 3.94
N TYR A 101 -3.22 2.94 4.16
CA TYR A 101 -2.63 1.62 4.40
C TYR A 101 -3.02 1.05 5.78
N LYS A 102 -3.09 1.87 6.82
CA LYS A 102 -3.50 1.45 8.19
C LYS A 102 -4.97 1.07 8.28
N ASN A 103 -5.85 1.83 7.62
CA ASN A 103 -7.29 1.58 7.51
C ASN A 103 -7.61 0.50 6.46
N GLY A 104 -6.69 -0.46 6.26
CA GLY A 104 -6.68 -1.52 5.26
C GLY A 104 -7.86 -2.48 5.25
N TRP A 105 -8.96 -2.19 5.96
CA TRP A 105 -10.26 -2.81 5.72
C TRP A 105 -10.60 -2.78 4.24
N HIS A 106 -10.41 -1.65 3.54
CA HIS A 106 -10.68 -1.55 2.10
C HIS A 106 -9.73 -2.39 1.24
N VAL A 107 -8.45 -2.49 1.61
CA VAL A 107 -7.45 -3.29 0.88
C VAL A 107 -7.71 -4.79 1.09
N GLN A 108 -8.02 -5.20 2.32
CA GLN A 108 -8.45 -6.56 2.63
C GLN A 108 -9.78 -6.90 1.96
N TRP A 109 -10.76 -5.97 1.94
CA TRP A 109 -12.04 -6.15 1.25
C TRP A 109 -11.86 -6.24 -0.27
N ALA A 110 -10.99 -5.43 -0.87
CA ALA A 110 -10.69 -5.48 -2.30
C ALA A 110 -10.01 -6.81 -2.68
N GLY A 111 -9.05 -7.27 -1.89
CA GLY A 111 -8.41 -8.57 -2.07
C GLY A 111 -9.37 -9.75 -1.87
N PHE A 112 -10.20 -9.70 -0.83
CA PHE A 112 -11.25 -10.69 -0.56
C PHE A 112 -12.27 -10.72 -1.69
N ARG A 113 -12.80 -9.56 -2.09
CA ARG A 113 -13.74 -9.41 -3.20
C ARG A 113 -13.15 -9.96 -4.50
N TYR A 114 -11.92 -9.58 -4.84
CA TYR A 114 -11.24 -10.05 -6.04
C TYR A 114 -11.09 -11.58 -6.07
N ARG A 115 -10.72 -12.20 -4.94
CA ARG A 115 -10.50 -13.66 -4.86
C ARG A 115 -11.81 -14.46 -4.78
N TYR A 116 -12.82 -13.94 -4.08
CA TYR A 116 -14.12 -14.61 -3.90
C TYR A 116 -15.11 -14.37 -5.03
N PHE A 117 -15.19 -13.16 -5.60
CA PHE A 117 -16.18 -12.81 -6.63
C PHE A 117 -15.69 -13.02 -8.07
N ARG A 118 -14.39 -13.31 -8.30
CA ARG A 118 -13.87 -13.67 -9.63
C ARG A 118 -14.11 -15.14 -9.98
N SER A 119 -14.29 -16.01 -8.98
CA SER A 119 -14.64 -17.43 -9.15
C SER A 119 -16.05 -17.67 -8.60
N PRO A 120 -17.09 -17.72 -9.47
CA PRO A 120 -18.47 -18.00 -9.04
C PRO A 120 -18.56 -19.25 -8.15
N TRP A 121 -17.72 -20.25 -8.46
CA TRP A 121 -17.64 -21.52 -7.75
C TRP A 121 -17.15 -21.39 -6.31
N SER A 122 -16.19 -20.50 -6.04
CA SER A 122 -15.66 -20.29 -4.69
C SER A 122 -16.72 -19.64 -3.78
N PHE A 123 -17.51 -18.72 -4.33
CA PHE A 123 -18.64 -18.12 -3.62
C PHE A 123 -19.74 -19.15 -3.31
N ILE A 124 -20.14 -19.96 -4.29
CA ILE A 124 -21.16 -21.01 -4.10
C ILE A 124 -20.71 -22.03 -3.05
N SER A 125 -19.46 -22.46 -3.09
CA SER A 125 -18.90 -23.42 -2.13
C SER A 125 -18.90 -22.89 -0.70
N ALA A 126 -18.50 -21.62 -0.51
CA ALA A 126 -18.51 -21.00 0.81
C ALA A 126 -19.93 -20.79 1.34
N LEU A 127 -20.88 -20.42 0.48
CA LEU A 127 -22.30 -20.31 0.86
C LEU A 127 -22.87 -21.67 1.28
N ALA A 128 -22.58 -22.72 0.53
CA ALA A 128 -23.00 -24.08 0.88
C ALA A 128 -22.42 -24.53 2.24
N ALA A 129 -21.13 -24.29 2.48
CA ALA A 129 -20.48 -24.62 3.76
C ALA A 129 -21.11 -23.85 4.92
N PHE A 130 -21.42 -22.56 4.73
CA PHE A 130 -22.10 -21.74 5.73
C PHE A 130 -23.50 -22.28 6.07
N VAL A 131 -24.29 -22.63 5.05
CA VAL A 131 -25.63 -23.24 5.25
C VAL A 131 -25.54 -24.56 6.00
N LEU A 132 -24.59 -25.43 5.62
CA LEU A 132 -24.36 -26.70 6.31
C LEU A 132 -23.96 -26.51 7.77
N LEU A 133 -23.14 -25.51 8.06
CA LEU A 133 -22.73 -25.16 9.43
C LEU A 133 -23.95 -24.72 10.25
N VAL A 134 -24.79 -23.82 9.73
CA VAL A 134 -26.02 -23.38 10.40
C VAL A 134 -26.96 -24.56 10.67
N LEU A 135 -27.15 -25.43 9.68
CA LEU A 135 -27.97 -26.64 9.83
C LEU A 135 -27.41 -27.57 10.92
N SER A 136 -26.09 -27.77 10.96
CA SER A 136 -25.46 -28.62 11.97
C SER A 136 -25.64 -28.09 13.40
N VAL A 137 -25.58 -26.77 13.58
CA VAL A 137 -25.83 -26.11 14.88
C VAL A 137 -27.28 -26.31 15.29
N LEU A 138 -28.23 -26.07 14.38
CA LEU A 138 -29.65 -26.28 14.65
C LEU A 138 -29.95 -27.75 14.99
N GLN A 139 -29.41 -28.69 14.22
CA GLN A 139 -29.57 -30.11 14.49
C GLN A 139 -29.05 -30.48 15.88
N THR A 140 -27.84 -30.06 16.21
CA THR A 140 -27.23 -30.31 17.53
C THR A 140 -28.08 -29.73 18.66
N TYR A 141 -28.61 -28.52 18.49
CA TYR A 141 -29.48 -27.86 19.45
C TYR A 141 -30.79 -28.63 19.67
N TYR A 142 -31.49 -29.02 18.60
CA TYR A 142 -32.72 -29.81 18.70
C TYR A 142 -32.47 -31.20 19.29
N THR A 143 -31.38 -31.86 18.93
CA THR A 143 -30.99 -33.15 19.51
C THR A 143 -30.73 -33.04 21.02
N MET A 144 -30.05 -31.97 21.46
CA MET A 144 -29.79 -31.73 22.88
C MET A 144 -31.09 -31.51 23.67
N ILE A 145 -32.03 -30.73 23.13
CA ILE A 145 -33.35 -30.51 23.76
C ILE A 145 -34.16 -31.81 23.81
N GLY A 146 -34.15 -32.60 22.73
CA GLY A 146 -34.83 -33.89 22.68
C GLY A 146 -34.27 -34.91 23.69
N TYR A 147 -32.95 -34.87 23.94
CA TYR A 147 -32.32 -35.69 24.96
C TYR A 147 -32.68 -35.25 26.40
N LEU A 148 -32.80 -33.93 26.62
CA LEU A 148 -33.12 -33.37 27.94
C LEU A 148 -34.62 -33.41 28.30
N ARG A 149 -35.51 -33.62 27.32
CA ARG A 149 -36.96 -33.80 27.53
C ARG A 149 -37.42 -35.17 27.00
N PRO A 150 -37.13 -36.29 27.71
CA PRO A 150 -37.65 -37.59 27.32
C PRO A 150 -39.19 -37.61 27.43
N PRO A 151 -39.90 -38.28 26.51
CA PRO A 151 -41.34 -38.48 26.65
C PRO A 151 -41.62 -39.25 27.94
N GLY A 152 -42.46 -38.69 28.81
CA GLY A 152 -42.87 -39.33 30.06
C GLY A 152 -43.52 -40.70 29.80
N PRO A 153 -43.38 -41.67 30.71
CA PRO A 153 -43.83 -43.04 30.48
C PRO A 153 -45.32 -43.05 30.16
N SER A 154 -45.67 -43.59 29.00
CA SER A 154 -47.05 -43.93 28.63
C SER A 154 -47.53 -45.02 29.59
N GLY A 155 -48.33 -44.63 30.58
CA GLY A 155 -49.02 -45.55 31.48
C GLY A 155 -50.03 -46.38 30.70
N ASN A 156 -49.94 -47.70 30.88
CA ASN A 156 -50.96 -48.68 30.47
C ASN A 156 -52.18 -48.61 31.39
#